data_AF-A0A7R9LKJ4-F1
#
_entry.id   AF-A0A7R9LKJ4-F1
#
_cell.length_a   1.000
_cell.length_b   1.000
_cell.length_c   1.000
_cell.angle_alpha   90.00
_cell.angle_beta   90.00
_cell.angle_gamma   90.00
#
_symmetry.space_group_name_H-M   'P 1'
#
loop_
_entity.id
_entity.type
_entity.pdbx_description
1 polymer ?
#
loop_
_entity_poly.entity_id
_entity_poly.type
_entity_poly.pdbx_seq_one_letter_code
_entity_poly.pdbx_strand_id
1 'polypeptide(L)'
;PINATFFQHAQHYGDLKIAQQHIADFLGTEKVPPTGVNSEAVPKNAEFVNFRDISIKLTEKNIQSINYIYEKQIYVDELSRLLKGRQYVDQHLRAFVDSVHHMTRLDTNALLNSKLELSEDMTCYKKFVDTFHDKCFNMNKVSF
;
A
#
# COMPACT_ATOMS: atom_id res chain seq x y z
N PRO A 1 5.37 20.54 16.27
CA PRO A 1 4.40 19.71 15.49
C PRO A 1 5.16 18.74 14.57
N ILE A 2 5.12 17.45 14.89
CA ILE A 2 5.69 16.39 14.06
C ILE A 2 4.68 16.17 12.93
N ASN A 3 4.98 16.63 11.71
CA ASN A 3 4.14 16.37 10.54
C ASN A 3 4.09 14.85 10.30
N ALA A 4 2.91 14.25 10.39
CA ALA A 4 2.70 12.80 10.21
C ALA A 4 2.95 12.29 8.77
N THR A 5 3.47 13.15 7.88
CA THR A 5 3.65 12.91 6.44
C THR A 5 5.10 12.70 6.02
N PHE A 6 6.04 12.45 6.93
CA PHE A 6 7.46 12.28 6.56
C PHE A 6 7.74 11.19 5.50
N PHE A 7 6.84 10.21 5.33
CA PHE A 7 7.05 9.09 4.41
C PHE A 7 6.27 9.21 3.09
N GLN A 8 5.34 10.15 2.96
CA GLN A 8 4.51 10.34 1.76
C GLN A 8 4.08 11.80 1.58
N HIS A 9 3.99 12.23 0.32
CA HIS A 9 3.54 13.58 -0.01
C HIS A 9 2.02 13.67 0.11
N ALA A 10 1.52 14.32 1.16
CA ALA A 10 0.12 14.73 1.21
C ALA A 10 -0.16 15.75 0.09
N GLN A 11 -1.25 15.54 -0.64
CA GLN A 11 -1.65 16.40 -1.76
C GLN A 11 -3.04 16.98 -1.49
N HIS A 12 -3.26 18.21 -1.96
CA HIS A 12 -4.57 18.86 -1.96
C HIS A 12 -5.10 18.94 -3.39
N TYR A 13 -6.40 18.72 -3.57
CA TYR A 13 -7.07 18.73 -4.86
C TYR A 13 -8.38 19.51 -4.75
N GLY A 14 -8.89 20.00 -5.88
CA GLY A 14 -10.16 20.74 -5.94
C GLY A 14 -10.04 22.20 -5.47
N ASP A 15 -11.14 22.76 -4.96
CA ASP A 15 -11.17 24.14 -4.48
C ASP A 15 -10.52 24.26 -3.09
N LEU A 16 -9.31 24.85 -3.06
CA LEU A 16 -8.54 25.04 -1.84
C LEU A 16 -9.17 26.04 -0.86
N LYS A 17 -10.18 26.82 -1.28
CA LYS A 17 -10.95 27.67 -0.37
C LYS A 17 -11.74 26.84 0.65
N ILE A 18 -12.14 25.62 0.29
CA ILE A 18 -12.80 24.68 1.19
C ILE A 18 -11.88 24.32 2.36
N ALA A 19 -10.57 24.18 2.12
CA ALA A 19 -9.60 23.87 3.16
C ALA A 19 -9.44 25.00 4.21
N GLN A 20 -9.98 26.19 3.95
CA GLN A 20 -9.99 27.32 4.90
C GLN A 20 -11.25 27.34 5.78
N GLN A 21 -12.26 26.54 5.46
CA GLN A 21 -13.49 26.41 6.27
C GLN A 21 -13.18 25.69 7.58
N HIS A 22 -14.05 25.85 8.59
CA HIS A 22 -13.83 25.22 9.88
C HIS A 22 -14.05 23.70 9.76
N ILE A 23 -13.15 22.89 10.35
CA ILE A 23 -13.28 21.42 10.37
C ILE A 23 -14.65 20.98 10.95
N ALA A 24 -15.18 21.76 11.89
CA ALA A 24 -16.49 21.55 12.50
C ALA A 24 -17.66 21.58 11.48
N ASP A 25 -17.51 22.29 10.36
CA ASP A 25 -18.52 22.34 9.31
C ASP A 25 -18.64 20.99 8.55
N PHE A 26 -17.61 20.13 8.64
CA PHE A 26 -17.55 18.81 7.99
C PHE A 26 -17.72 17.66 8.97
N LEU A 27 -17.13 17.77 10.16
CA LEU A 27 -17.15 16.72 11.18
C LEU A 27 -18.23 16.92 12.25
N GLY A 28 -18.92 18.07 12.22
CA GLY A 28 -19.86 18.51 13.24
C GLY A 28 -19.20 19.19 14.43
N THR A 29 -20.01 19.80 15.30
CA THR A 29 -19.58 20.31 16.60
C THR A 29 -20.01 19.33 17.69
N GLU A 30 -19.05 18.84 18.47
CA GLU A 30 -19.41 18.21 19.75
C GLU A 30 -20.02 19.28 20.66
N LYS A 31 -21.09 18.93 21.38
CA LYS A 31 -21.77 19.84 22.35
C LYS A 31 -20.88 20.23 23.53
N VAL A 32 -19.77 19.52 23.71
CA VAL A 32 -18.74 19.78 24.70
C VAL A 32 -17.53 20.28 23.92
N PRO A 33 -16.95 21.46 24.25
CA PRO A 33 -15.70 21.88 23.63
C PRO A 33 -14.66 20.76 23.86
N PRO A 34 -13.94 20.32 22.82
CA PRO A 34 -12.97 19.24 22.96
C PRO A 34 -12.02 19.64 24.08
N THR A 35 -12.12 18.95 25.23
CA THR A 35 -11.18 19.10 26.34
C THR A 35 -9.81 18.92 25.73
N GLY A 36 -9.05 20.02 25.66
CA GLY A 36 -7.89 20.18 24.78
C GLY A 36 -7.28 18.84 24.46
N VAL A 37 -7.55 18.33 23.26
CA VAL A 37 -6.92 17.13 22.76
C VAL A 37 -5.46 17.53 22.71
N ASN A 38 -4.73 17.23 23.79
CA ASN A 38 -3.29 17.18 23.76
C ASN A 38 -3.04 16.27 22.58
N SER A 39 -2.68 16.85 21.43
CA SER A 39 -2.35 16.13 20.22
C SER A 39 -1.42 15.04 20.70
N GLU A 40 -1.92 13.81 20.83
CA GLU A 40 -1.14 12.72 21.38
C GLU A 40 0.02 12.61 20.42
N ALA A 41 1.17 13.11 20.87
CA ALA A 41 2.34 13.15 20.05
C ALA A 41 2.55 11.70 19.63
N VAL A 42 2.63 11.47 18.31
CA VAL A 42 2.94 10.15 17.76
C VAL A 42 3.97 9.50 18.68
N PRO A 43 3.67 8.31 19.25
CA PRO A 43 4.52 7.71 20.26
C PRO A 43 5.97 7.81 19.81
N LYS A 44 6.88 8.24 20.71
CA LYS A 44 8.30 8.45 20.34
C LYS A 44 8.96 7.22 19.69
N ASN A 45 8.39 6.04 19.91
CA ASN A 45 8.83 4.76 19.40
C ASN A 45 7.88 4.19 18.32
N ALA A 46 7.08 5.03 17.66
CA ALA A 46 6.22 4.59 16.58
C ALA A 46 7.07 4.08 15.41
N GLU A 47 6.86 2.81 15.05
CA GLU A 47 7.47 2.21 13.87
C GLU A 47 6.59 2.52 12.66
N PHE A 48 7.18 3.14 11.64
CA PHE A 48 6.50 3.42 10.39
C PHE A 48 6.81 2.35 9.37
N VAL A 49 5.78 1.67 8.88
CA VAL A 49 5.89 0.58 7.92
C VAL A 49 5.12 0.97 6.66
N ASN A 50 5.68 0.68 5.47
CA ASN A 50 4.93 0.84 4.22
C ASN A 50 3.70 -0.08 4.27
N PHE A 51 2.53 0.42 3.85
CA PHE A 51 1.30 -0.36 3.88
C PHE A 51 1.44 -1.75 3.25
N ARG A 52 2.21 -1.86 2.16
CA ARG A 52 2.46 -3.13 1.44
C ARG A 52 3.30 -4.14 2.22
N ASP A 53 4.04 -3.68 3.23
CA ASP A 53 4.96 -4.48 4.03
C ASP A 53 4.38 -4.83 5.42
N ILE A 54 3.19 -4.33 5.78
CA ILE A 54 2.59 -4.53 7.10
C ILE A 54 2.51 -6.02 7.45
N SER A 55 1.97 -6.86 6.57
CA SER A 55 1.81 -8.29 6.85
C SER A 55 3.16 -9.00 7.06
N ILE A 56 4.19 -8.62 6.31
CA ILE A 56 5.54 -9.15 6.46
C ILE A 56 6.12 -8.71 7.80
N LYS A 57 6.07 -7.41 8.12
CA LYS A 57 6.61 -6.87 9.37
C LYS A 57 5.89 -7.39 10.61
N LEU A 58 4.58 -7.55 10.54
CA LEU A 58 3.80 -8.14 11.61
C LEU A 58 4.22 -9.61 11.84
N THR A 59 4.40 -10.37 10.77
CA THR A 59 4.85 -11.78 10.85
C THR A 59 6.27 -11.88 11.42
N GLU A 60 7.20 -11.04 10.96
CA GLU A 60 8.57 -10.94 11.51
C GLU A 60 8.55 -10.62 13.01
N LYS A 61 7.70 -9.69 13.45
CA LYS A 61 7.53 -9.33 14.86
C LYS A 61 6.99 -10.50 15.69
N ASN A 62 6.01 -11.23 15.16
CA ASN A 62 5.46 -12.41 15.83
C ASN A 62 6.54 -13.49 16.03
N ILE A 63 7.35 -13.76 15.00
CA ILE A 63 8.50 -14.69 15.07
C ILE A 63 9.48 -14.29 16.18
N GLN A 64 9.72 -12.98 16.36
CA GLN A 64 10.61 -12.47 17.40
C GLN A 64 10.02 -12.56 18.81
N SER A 65 8.69 -12.40 18.95
CA SER A 65 8.01 -12.42 20.25
C SER A 65 7.69 -13.81 20.78
N ILE A 66 7.62 -14.82 19.92
CA ILE A 66 7.20 -16.18 20.29
C ILE A 66 8.38 -17.00 20.79
N ASN A 67 8.23 -17.56 21.99
CA ASN A 67 9.26 -18.39 22.63
C ASN A 67 9.15 -19.87 22.26
N TYR A 68 7.97 -20.35 21.85
CA TYR A 68 7.74 -21.77 21.57
C TYR A 68 8.07 -22.11 20.12
N ILE A 69 8.94 -23.10 19.91
CA ILE A 69 9.50 -23.44 18.59
C ILE A 69 8.42 -23.81 17.58
N TYR A 70 7.43 -24.62 17.97
CA TYR A 70 6.39 -25.07 17.03
C TYR A 70 5.45 -23.93 16.61
N GLU A 71 5.11 -23.03 17.53
CA GLU A 71 4.28 -21.86 17.21
C GLU A 71 5.07 -20.88 16.33
N LYS A 72 6.37 -20.72 16.60
CA LYS A 72 7.28 -19.92 15.77
C LYS A 72 7.36 -20.45 14.33
N GLN A 73 7.37 -21.78 14.15
CA GLN A 73 7.42 -22.39 12.82
C GLN A 73 6.23 -22.01 11.94
N ILE A 74 5.02 -21.89 12.51
CA ILE A 74 3.82 -21.46 11.77
C ILE A 74 4.05 -20.08 11.13
N TYR A 75 4.62 -19.13 11.87
CA TYR A 75 4.91 -17.80 11.35
C TYR A 75 6.10 -17.77 10.39
N VAL A 76 7.09 -18.66 10.57
CA VAL A 76 8.20 -18.81 9.61
C VAL A 76 7.68 -19.32 8.26
N ASP A 77 6.78 -20.31 8.28
CA ASP A 77 6.16 -20.84 7.07
C ASP A 77 5.29 -19.78 6.38
N GLU A 78 4.53 -19.01 7.18
CA GLU A 78 3.74 -17.89 6.69
C GLU A 78 4.60 -16.77 6.07
N LEU A 79 5.72 -16.41 6.71
CA LEU A 79 6.67 -15.44 6.16
C LEU A 79 7.25 -15.94 4.83
N SER A 80 7.62 -17.22 4.76
CA SER A 80 8.12 -17.85 3.53
C SER A 80 7.08 -17.76 2.42
N ARG A 81 5.82 -18.05 2.74
CA ARG A 81 4.70 -17.97 1.80
C ARG A 81 4.49 -16.54 1.29
N LEU A 82 4.45 -15.55 2.17
CA LEU A 82 4.31 -14.13 1.80
C LEU A 82 5.45 -13.65 0.87
N LEU A 83 6.70 -14.01 1.19
CA LEU A 83 7.87 -13.62 0.39
C LEU A 83 7.87 -14.30 -0.98
N LYS A 84 7.57 -15.61 -1.04
CA LYS A 84 7.44 -16.34 -2.31
C LYS A 84 6.31 -15.79 -3.15
N GLY A 85 5.17 -15.47 -2.55
CA GLY A 85 4.04 -14.83 -3.22
C GLY A 85 4.43 -13.51 -3.87
N ARG A 86 5.13 -12.64 -3.13
CA ARG A 86 5.65 -11.36 -3.66
C ARG A 86 6.60 -11.57 -4.84
N GLN A 87 7.55 -12.50 -4.69
CA GLN A 87 8.49 -12.81 -5.77
C GLN A 87 7.79 -13.37 -7.01
N TYR A 88 6.80 -14.24 -6.81
CA TYR A 88 6.02 -14.86 -7.88
C TYR A 88 5.26 -13.81 -8.69
N VAL A 89 4.59 -12.86 -8.02
CA VAL A 89 3.91 -11.73 -8.68
C VAL A 89 4.88 -10.85 -9.48
N ASP A 90 6.02 -10.46 -8.88
CA ASP A 90 7.01 -9.60 -9.53
C ASP A 90 7.59 -10.27 -10.80
N GLN A 91 7.95 -11.55 -10.70
CA GLN A 91 8.49 -12.32 -11.83
C GLN A 91 7.46 -12.48 -12.96
N HIS A 92 6.20 -12.77 -12.64
CA HIS A 92 5.15 -12.92 -13.65
C HIS A 92 4.81 -11.60 -14.33
N LEU A 93 4.74 -10.50 -13.59
CA LEU A 93 4.48 -9.19 -14.16
C LEU A 93 5.62 -8.78 -15.11
N ARG A 94 6.88 -8.99 -14.70
CA ARG A 94 8.05 -8.76 -15.55
C ARG A 94 8.00 -9.60 -16.83
N ALA A 95 7.78 -10.90 -16.70
CA ALA A 95 7.66 -11.80 -17.85
C ALA A 95 6.51 -11.42 -18.79
N PHE A 96 5.37 -10.99 -18.23
CA PHE A 96 4.24 -10.49 -19.00
C PHE A 96 4.61 -9.23 -19.79
N VAL A 97 5.21 -8.24 -19.12
CA VAL A 97 5.68 -7.00 -19.74
C VAL A 97 6.71 -7.32 -20.83
N ASP A 98 7.74 -8.12 -20.53
CA ASP A 98 8.72 -8.59 -21.52
C ASP A 98 8.04 -9.22 -22.76
N SER A 99 7.04 -10.08 -22.54
CA SER A 99 6.33 -10.77 -23.62
C SER A 99 5.55 -9.83 -24.54
N VAL A 100 4.97 -8.76 -23.98
CA VAL A 100 4.24 -7.73 -24.74
C VAL A 100 5.22 -6.77 -25.42
N HIS A 101 6.38 -6.48 -24.83
CA HIS A 101 7.33 -5.48 -25.29
C HIS A 101 8.43 -5.96 -26.24
N HIS A 102 8.49 -7.27 -26.55
CA HIS A 102 9.25 -7.75 -27.72
C HIS A 102 8.86 -7.04 -29.03
N MET A 103 7.73 -6.31 -29.06
CA MET A 103 7.27 -5.51 -30.19
C MET A 103 7.73 -4.02 -30.19
N THR A 104 8.20 -3.45 -29.08
CA THR A 104 8.39 -1.97 -28.96
C THR A 104 9.77 -1.47 -28.54
N ARG A 105 10.77 -2.33 -28.26
CA ARG A 105 12.14 -1.95 -27.82
C ARG A 105 12.22 -1.05 -26.56
N LEU A 106 11.19 -1.07 -25.72
CA LEU A 106 11.21 -0.35 -24.45
C LEU A 106 11.88 -1.25 -23.38
N ASP A 107 12.69 -0.64 -22.51
CA ASP A 107 13.24 -1.33 -21.34
C ASP A 107 12.12 -1.63 -20.35
N THR A 108 11.87 -2.92 -20.07
CA THR A 108 10.89 -3.40 -19.10
C THR A 108 11.06 -2.75 -17.73
N ASN A 109 12.29 -2.50 -17.29
CA ASN A 109 12.51 -1.80 -16.03
C ASN A 109 12.10 -0.33 -16.11
N ALA A 110 12.34 0.34 -17.24
CA ALA A 110 11.91 1.72 -17.42
C ALA A 110 10.38 1.83 -17.37
N LEU A 111 9.67 0.91 -18.01
CA LEU A 111 8.20 0.90 -17.98
C LEU A 111 7.65 0.59 -16.58
N LEU A 112 8.15 -0.46 -15.92
CA LEU A 112 7.70 -0.86 -14.59
C LEU A 112 7.95 0.20 -13.51
N ASN A 113 8.98 1.04 -13.69
CA ASN A 113 9.30 2.14 -12.78
C ASN A 113 8.68 3.48 -13.21
N SER A 114 8.15 3.57 -14.43
CA SER A 114 7.49 4.78 -14.91
C SER A 114 6.11 4.94 -14.28
N LYS A 115 5.71 6.20 -14.07
CA LYS A 115 4.33 6.56 -13.76
C LYS A 115 3.81 7.37 -14.93
N LEU A 116 2.98 6.74 -15.75
CA LEU A 116 2.32 7.39 -16.87
C LEU A 116 0.96 7.89 -16.41
N GLU A 117 0.61 9.11 -16.83
CA GLU A 117 -0.75 9.60 -16.65
C GLU A 117 -1.71 8.75 -17.48
N LEU A 118 -2.84 8.38 -16.88
CA LEU A 118 -3.87 7.62 -17.56
C LEU A 118 -4.70 8.56 -18.42
N SER A 119 -5.09 8.11 -19.61
CA SER A 119 -5.99 8.85 -20.49
C SER A 119 -7.37 9.02 -19.87
N GLU A 120 -8.12 10.04 -20.31
CA GLU A 120 -9.53 10.25 -19.87
C GLU A 120 -10.40 9.02 -20.14
N ASP A 121 -10.17 8.31 -21.25
CA ASP A 121 -10.76 6.99 -21.48
C ASP A 121 -9.98 5.92 -20.71
N MET A 122 -10.60 5.40 -19.66
CA MET A 122 -10.06 4.38 -18.76
C MET A 122 -10.47 2.95 -19.15
N THR A 123 -11.18 2.77 -20.27
CA THR A 123 -11.77 1.47 -20.64
C THR A 123 -10.71 0.40 -20.86
N CYS A 124 -9.62 0.74 -21.56
CA CYS A 124 -8.52 -0.18 -21.80
C CYS A 124 -7.83 -0.59 -20.50
N TYR A 125 -7.50 0.41 -19.66
CA TYR A 125 -6.87 0.19 -18.36
C TYR A 125 -7.74 -0.70 -17.45
N LYS A 126 -9.04 -0.39 -17.34
CA LYS A 126 -9.96 -1.16 -16.51
C LYS A 126 -10.09 -2.61 -16.99
N LYS A 127 -10.30 -2.82 -18.30
CA LYS A 127 -10.39 -4.17 -18.87
C LYS A 127 -9.12 -4.97 -18.62
N PHE A 128 -7.96 -4.34 -18.72
CA PHE A 128 -6.68 -4.96 -18.41
C PHE A 128 -6.61 -5.37 -16.93
N VAL A 129 -6.89 -4.45 -16.00
CA VAL A 129 -6.87 -4.73 -14.55
C VAL A 129 -7.83 -5.86 -14.20
N ASP A 130 -9.07 -5.81 -14.69
CA ASP A 130 -10.08 -6.84 -14.44
C ASP A 130 -9.63 -8.21 -14.97
N THR A 131 -9.11 -8.25 -16.21
CA THR A 131 -8.62 -9.50 -16.81
C THR A 131 -7.40 -10.05 -16.07
N PHE A 132 -6.45 -9.19 -15.69
CA PHE A 132 -5.26 -9.60 -14.95
C PHE A 132 -5.60 -10.08 -13.54
N HIS A 133 -6.58 -9.45 -12.89
CA HIS A 133 -7.12 -9.89 -11.61
C HIS A 133 -7.73 -11.30 -11.71
N ASP A 134 -8.62 -11.52 -12.68
CA ASP A 134 -9.35 -12.77 -12.82
C ASP A 134 -8.50 -13.93 -13.32
N LYS A 135 -7.53 -13.65 -14.21
CA LYS A 135 -6.77 -14.67 -14.93
C LYS A 135 -5.39 -14.94 -14.35
N CYS A 136 -4.78 -13.96 -13.65
CA CYS A 136 -3.43 -14.09 -13.13
C CYS A 136 -3.42 -14.07 -11.59
N PHE A 137 -3.89 -12.98 -10.98
CA PHE A 137 -3.77 -12.77 -9.55
C PHE A 137 -5.05 -12.21 -8.94
N ASN A 138 -5.72 -13.02 -8.11
CA ASN A 138 -6.83 -12.50 -7.32
C ASN A 138 -6.29 -11.55 -6.22
N MET A 139 -6.25 -10.25 -6.54
CA MET A 139 -5.74 -9.19 -5.67
C MET A 139 -6.59 -8.97 -4.41
N ASN A 140 -7.77 -9.58 -4.31
CA ASN A 140 -8.64 -9.50 -3.14
C ASN A 140 -8.34 -10.60 -2.12
N LYS A 141 -7.53 -11.61 -2.47
CA LYS A 141 -7.06 -12.62 -1.52
C LYS A 141 -5.88 -12.06 -0.73
N VAL A 142 -5.95 -12.19 0.59
CA VAL A 142 -4.92 -11.74 1.55
C VAL A 142 -3.65 -12.61 1.48
N SER A 143 -3.55 -13.52 0.51
CA SER A 143 -2.64 -14.64 0.55
C SER A 143 -2.39 -15.23 -0.86
N PHE A 144 -1.11 -15.36 -1.24
CA PHE A 144 -0.63 -16.18 -2.36
C PHE A 144 0.01 -17.46 -1.85
#